data_AF-A0A4P6ECD3-F1
#
_entry.id   AF-A0A4P6ECD3-F1
#
_cell.length_a   1.000
_cell.length_b   1.000
_cell.length_c   1.000
_cell.angle_alpha   90.00
_cell.angle_beta   90.00
_cell.angle_gamma   90.00
#
_symmetry.space_group_name_H-M   'P 1'
#
loop_
_entity.id
_entity.type
_entity.pdbx_description
1 polymer ?
#
loop_
_entity_poly.entity_id
_entity_poly.type
_entity_poly.pdbx_seq_one_letter_code
_entity_poly.pdbx_strand_id
1 'polypeptide(L)' 'MLAQTAGDLALIAELPDASAVALRLRRSGHPDTTIAVALGIPMQAVPVTLSIAQAKLDALRREA' A
#
# COMPACT_ATOMS: atom_id res chain seq x y z
N MET A 1 -11.85 -16.59 -6.64
CA MET A 1 -11.07 -15.33 -6.63
C MET A 1 -10.68 -14.90 -5.20
N LEU A 2 -10.31 -15.82 -4.30
CA LEU A 2 -9.96 -15.51 -2.90
C LEU A 2 -8.47 -15.73 -2.57
N ALA A 3 -7.78 -16.56 -3.34
CA ALA A 3 -6.34 -16.83 -3.17
C ALA A 3 -5.46 -15.59 -3.50
N GLN A 4 -5.90 -14.77 -4.45
CA GLN A 4 -5.16 -13.57 -4.87
C GLN A 4 -5.05 -12.53 -3.75
N THR A 5 -6.07 -12.42 -2.88
CA THR A 5 -6.07 -11.46 -1.76
C THR A 5 -5.14 -11.90 -0.65
N ALA A 6 -5.03 -13.22 -0.39
CA ALA A 6 -4.13 -13.76 0.62
C ALA A 6 -2.65 -13.64 0.23
N GLY A 7 -2.31 -13.97 -1.04
CA GLY A 7 -0.96 -13.78 -1.55
C GLY A 7 -0.54 -12.31 -1.54
N ASP A 8 -1.47 -11.41 -1.86
CA ASP A 8 -1.17 -9.98 -1.88
C ASP A 8 -0.96 -9.38 -0.48
N LEU A 9 -1.64 -9.90 0.55
CA LEU A 9 -1.40 -9.49 1.94
C LEU A 9 -0.02 -9.92 2.43
N ALA A 10 0.45 -11.10 2.01
CA ALA A 10 1.81 -11.55 2.31
C ALA A 10 2.85 -10.62 1.66
N LEU A 11 2.70 -10.30 0.37
CA LEU A 11 3.61 -9.40 -0.34
C LEU A 11 3.57 -7.97 0.21
N ILE A 12 2.39 -7.48 0.63
CA ILE A 12 2.27 -6.19 1.32
C ILE A 12 3.04 -6.17 2.64
N ALA A 13 3.12 -7.30 3.35
CA ALA A 13 3.90 -7.39 4.59
C ALA A 13 5.42 -7.36 4.35
N GLU A 14 5.88 -7.65 3.13
CA GLU A 14 7.29 -7.56 2.74
C GLU A 14 7.71 -6.15 2.28
N LEU A 15 6.74 -5.24 2.09
CA LEU A 15 7.03 -3.86 1.72
C LEU A 15 7.58 -3.05 2.91
N PRO A 16 8.36 -1.99 2.65
CA PRO A 16 8.72 -1.02 3.68
C PRO A 16 7.48 -0.47 4.38
N ASP A 17 7.61 -0.23 5.69
CA ASP A 17 6.50 0.11 6.61
C ASP A 17 5.51 1.14 6.03
N ALA A 18 6.02 2.25 5.49
CA ALA A 18 5.18 3.29 4.91
C ALA A 18 4.40 2.85 3.66
N SER A 19 4.99 2.02 2.81
CA SER A 19 4.32 1.47 1.60
C SER A 19 3.28 0.40 1.98
N ALA A 20 3.61 -0.45 2.95
CA ALA A 20 2.68 -1.45 3.48
C ALA A 20 1.45 -0.78 4.14
N VAL A 21 1.67 0.20 5.00
CA VAL A 21 0.62 0.94 5.71
C VAL A 21 -0.29 1.69 4.72
N ALA A 22 0.29 2.38 3.73
CA ALA A 22 -0.49 3.10 2.71
C ALA A 22 -1.46 2.19 1.96
N LEU A 23 -0.99 1.02 1.49
CA LEU A 23 -1.79 0.08 0.73
C LEU A 23 -2.85 -0.62 1.58
N ARG A 24 -2.54 -0.95 2.84
CA ARG A 24 -3.50 -1.55 3.78
C ARG A 24 -4.66 -0.59 4.05
N LEU A 25 -4.35 0.66 4.39
CA LEU A 25 -5.37 1.67 4.66
C LEU A 25 -6.24 1.93 3.44
N ARG A 26 -5.64 2.06 2.25
CA ARG A 26 -6.36 2.25 0.99
C ARG A 26 -7.28 1.08 0.65
N ARG A 27 -6.82 -0.17 0.84
CA ARG A 27 -7.64 -1.38 0.63
C ARG A 27 -8.79 -1.51 1.62
N SER A 28 -8.60 -1.08 2.86
CA SER A 28 -9.66 -0.99 3.86
C SER A 28 -10.65 0.15 3.60
N GLY A 29 -10.48 0.92 2.52
CA GLY A 29 -11.39 1.99 2.13
C GLY A 29 -11.22 3.28 2.92
N HIS A 30 -10.11 3.44 3.65
CA HIS A 30 -9.85 4.70 4.37
C HIS A 30 -9.61 5.85 3.39
N PRO A 31 -10.07 7.07 3.74
CA PRO A 31 -9.84 8.24 2.91
C PRO A 31 -8.37 8.64 2.93
N ASP A 32 -7.94 9.34 1.89
CA ASP A 32 -6.56 9.79 1.71
C ASP A 32 -6.09 10.71 2.86
N THR A 33 -7.00 11.41 3.53
CA THR A 33 -6.70 12.18 4.76
C THR A 33 -6.23 11.30 5.90
N THR A 34 -6.83 10.11 6.09
CA THR A 34 -6.40 9.15 7.11
C THR A 34 -5.04 8.55 6.76
N ILE A 35 -4.80 8.29 5.47
CA ILE A 35 -3.51 7.80 4.97
C ILE A 35 -2.41 8.85 5.20
N ALA A 36 -2.69 10.12 4.89
CA ALA A 36 -1.76 11.24 5.14
C ALA A 36 -1.36 11.32 6.61
N VAL A 37 -2.35 11.28 7.51
CA VAL A 37 -2.14 11.33 8.96
C VAL A 37 -1.34 10.12 9.45
N ALA A 38 -1.70 8.91 9.01
CA ALA A 38 -1.02 7.68 9.44
C ALA A 38 0.45 7.64 9.02
N LEU A 39 0.78 8.24 7.87
CA LEU A 39 2.15 8.27 7.34
C LEU A 39 2.92 9.52 7.74
N GLY A 40 2.29 10.50 8.39
CA GLY A 40 2.91 11.78 8.73
C GLY A 40 3.31 12.60 7.50
N ILE A 41 2.60 12.47 6.39
CA ILE A 41 2.91 13.16 5.12
C ILE A 41 1.82 14.19 4.77
N PRO A 42 2.14 15.22 3.97
CA PRO A 42 1.12 16.12 3.45
C PRO A 42 0.12 15.39 2.53
N MET A 43 -1.14 15.81 2.53
CA MET A 43 -2.21 15.17 1.76
C MET A 43 -1.89 15.10 0.26
N GLN A 44 -1.24 16.13 -0.28
CA GLN A 44 -0.81 16.16 -1.69
C GLN A 44 0.24 15.10 -2.05
N ALA A 45 0.96 14.54 -1.08
CA ALA A 45 1.95 13.49 -1.30
C ALA A 45 1.33 12.08 -1.33
N VAL A 46 0.12 11.90 -0.75
CA VAL A 46 -0.59 10.60 -0.70
C VAL A 46 -0.72 9.91 -2.07
N PRO A 47 -1.18 10.56 -3.15
CA PRO A 47 -1.30 9.90 -4.45
C PRO A 47 0.04 9.37 -4.97
N VAL A 48 1.12 10.15 -4.81
CA VAL A 48 2.48 9.75 -5.20
C VAL A 48 2.96 8.56 -4.35
N THR A 49 2.75 8.62 -3.03
CA THR A 49 3.11 7.53 -2.12
C THR A 49 2.35 6.24 -2.46
N LEU A 50 1.06 6.33 -2.77
CA LEU A 50 0.25 5.18 -3.19
C LEU A 50 0.74 4.60 -4.52
N SER A 51 1.06 5.44 -5.52
CA SER A 51 1.63 4.97 -6.78
C SER A 51 2.96 4.24 -6.58
N ILE A 52 3.86 4.79 -5.75
CA ILE A 52 5.15 4.14 -5.42
C ILE A 52 4.91 2.81 -4.71
N ALA A 53 4.03 2.78 -3.71
CA ALA A 53 3.72 1.56 -2.97
C ALA A 53 3.14 0.49 -3.90
N GLN A 54 2.24 0.87 -4.82
CA GLN A 54 1.66 -0.04 -5.81
C GLN A 54 2.70 -0.59 -6.79
N ALA A 55 3.64 0.25 -7.24
CA ALA A 55 4.73 -0.19 -8.12
C ALA A 55 5.67 -1.18 -7.43
N LYS A 56 5.97 -0.99 -6.13
CA LYS A 56 6.74 -1.95 -5.35
C LYS A 56 6.00 -3.28 -5.16
N LEU A 57 4.70 -3.24 -4.89
CA LEU A 57 3.88 -4.44 -4.79
C LEU A 57 3.87 -5.22 -6.12
N ASP A 58 3.80 -4.52 -7.24
CA ASP A 58 3.86 -5.14 -8.57
C ASP A 58 5.24 -5.77 -8.86
N ALA A 59 6.33 -5.13 -8.43
CA ALA A 59 7.66 -5.72 -8.52
C ALA A 59 7.75 -7.04 -7.73
N LEU A 60 7.31 -7.05 -6.46
CA LEU A 60 7.30 -8.26 -5.64
C LEU A 60 6.44 -9.39 -6.26
N ARG A 61 5.30 -9.06 -6.87
CA ARG A 61 4.46 -10.05 -7.59
C ARG A 61 5.14 -10.66 -8.81
N ARG A 62 6.11 -9.97 -9.42
CA ARG A 62 6.88 -10.50 -10.56
C ARG A 62 8.04 -11.38 -10.10
N GLU A 63 8.44 -11.27 -8.84
CA GLU A 63 9.55 -12.00 -8.23
C GLU A 63 9.09 -13.25 -7.43
N ALA A 64 7.80 -13.33 -7.10
CA ALA A 64 7.14 -14.44 -6.38
C ALA A 64 6.53 -15.49 -7.32
#